data_AF-A0A672NRV5-F1
#
_entry.id   AF-A0A672NRV5-F1
#
_cell.length_a   1.000
_cell.length_b   1.000
_cell.length_c   1.000
_cell.angle_alpha   90.00
_cell.angle_beta   90.00
_cell.angle_gamma   90.00
#
_symmetry.space_group_name_H-M   'P 1'
#
loop_
_entity.id
_entity.type
_entity.pdbx_description
1 polymer ?
#
loop_
_entity_poly.entity_id
_entity_poly.type
_entity_poly.pdbx_seq_one_letter_code
_entity_poly.pdbx_strand_id
1 'polypeptide(L)' 'MQCGKRFTQSGHLTAHLTVHTGERPYECTRCRKRFAGKQYLRIHTKKHHPDLHALSHIQTHTLQDTLP' A
#
# COMPACT_ATOMS: atom_id res chain seq x y z
N MET A 1 1.29 -24.94 7.52
CA MET A 1 0.69 -23.82 6.76
C MET A 1 -0.33 -24.25 5.72
N GLN A 2 -1.02 -25.39 5.87
CA GLN A 2 -1.97 -25.86 4.86
C GLN A 2 -3.37 -25.25 5.13
N CYS A 3 -3.63 -24.12 4.48
CA CYS A 3 -4.91 -23.43 4.49
C CYS A 3 -5.51 -23.55 3.08
N GLY A 4 -6.70 -24.13 2.94
CA GLY A 4 -7.39 -24.34 1.65
C GLY A 4 -8.00 -23.07 1.04
N LYS A 5 -7.69 -21.87 1.56
CA LYS A 5 -8.22 -20.61 1.02
C LYS A 5 -7.44 -20.19 -0.24
N ARG A 6 -8.18 -19.94 -1.30
CA ARG A 6 -7.67 -19.42 -2.57
C ARG A 6 -8.07 -17.95 -2.70
N PHE A 7 -7.13 -17.13 -3.15
CA PHE A 7 -7.36 -15.71 -3.39
C PHE A 7 -7.13 -15.41 -4.87
N THR A 8 -8.00 -14.62 -5.46
CA THR A 8 -7.88 -14.18 -6.86
C THR A 8 -6.93 -12.99 -7.01
N GLN A 9 -6.66 -12.26 -5.93
CA GLN A 9 -5.76 -11.11 -5.93
C GLN A 9 -4.55 -11.37 -5.03
N SER A 10 -3.36 -11.07 -5.55
CA SER A 10 -2.08 -11.23 -4.84
C SER A 10 -2.03 -10.42 -3.54
N GLY A 11 -2.58 -9.20 -3.55
CA GLY A 11 -2.63 -8.36 -2.34
C GLY A 11 -3.43 -8.99 -1.20
N HIS A 12 -4.51 -9.72 -1.51
CA HIS A 12 -5.29 -10.45 -0.51
C HIS A 12 -4.56 -11.70 -0.02
N LEU A 13 -3.84 -12.40 -0.90
CA LEU A 13 -2.98 -13.52 -0.50
C LEU A 13 -1.87 -13.07 0.45
N THR A 14 -1.13 -12.01 0.11
CA THR A 14 -0.06 -11.48 0.97
C THR A 14 -0.59 -11.05 2.33
N ALA A 15 -1.75 -10.37 2.37
CA ALA A 15 -2.39 -10.02 3.62
C ALA A 15 -2.87 -11.24 4.41
N HIS A 16 -3.27 -12.31 3.74
CA HIS A 16 -3.65 -13.56 4.41
C HIS A 16 -2.45 -14.28 5.03
N LEU A 17 -1.28 -14.26 4.38
CA LEU A 17 -0.07 -14.92 4.88
C LEU A 17 0.34 -14.39 6.26
N THR A 18 0.06 -13.12 6.56
CA THR A 18 0.37 -12.53 7.87
C THR A 18 -0.36 -13.19 9.02
N VAL A 19 -1.45 -13.92 8.77
CA VAL A 19 -2.18 -14.68 9.79
C VAL A 19 -1.39 -15.94 10.19
N HIS A 20 -0.65 -16.52 9.24
CA HIS A 20 0.18 -17.70 9.50
C HIS A 20 1.56 -17.33 10.02
N THR A 21 2.15 -16.26 9.49
CA THR A 21 3.53 -15.85 9.81
C THR A 21 3.61 -14.78 10.90
N GLY A 22 2.53 -14.05 11.17
CA GLY A 22 2.55 -12.87 12.04
C GLY A 22 3.26 -11.65 11.43
N GLU A 23 3.93 -11.82 10.29
CA GLU A 23 4.72 -10.77 9.67
C GLU A 23 3.82 -9.74 8.99
N ARG A 24 4.06 -8.45 9.25
CA ARG A 24 3.38 -7.35 8.55
C ARG A 24 4.40 -6.63 7.68
N PRO A 25 4.51 -6.97 6.39
CA PRO A 25 5.59 -6.51 5.53
C PRO A 25 5.45 -5.03 5.13
N TYR A 26 4.24 -4.45 5.23
CA TYR A 26 4.00 -3.08 4.80
C TYR A 26 4.06 -2.12 5.99
N GLU A 27 5.03 -1.22 6.01
CA GLU A 27 5.21 -0.23 7.07
C GLU A 27 4.88 1.18 6.57
N CYS A 28 4.19 1.97 7.41
CA CYS A 28 4.08 3.41 7.19
C CYS A 28 5.40 4.09 7.55
N THR A 29 6.02 4.78 6.60
CA THR A 29 7.29 5.49 6.82
C THR A 29 7.19 6.62 7.85
N ARG A 30 6.00 7.21 8.02
CA ARG A 30 5.78 8.34 8.92
C ARG A 30 5.57 7.94 10.37
N CYS A 31 4.65 7.01 10.63
CA CYS A 31 4.27 6.60 11.98
C CYS A 31 4.73 5.18 12.35
N ARG A 32 5.46 4.50 11.47
CA ARG A 32 6.00 3.14 11.66
C ARG A 32 4.95 2.06 11.91
N LYS A 33 3.67 2.37 11.68
CA LYS A 33 2.57 1.40 11.81
C LYS A 33 2.65 0.37 10.68
N ARG A 34 2.54 -0.92 11.04
CA ARG A 34 2.66 -2.05 10.10
C ARG A 34 1.29 -2.62 9.72
N PHE A 35 1.14 -3.01 8.47
CA PHE A 35 -0.08 -3.49 7.84
C PHE A 35 0.15 -4.82 7.13
N ALA A 36 -0.91 -5.63 7.07
CA ALA A 36 -0.86 -6.94 6.40
C ALA A 36 -0.82 -6.82 4.87
N GLY A 37 -1.35 -5.73 4.31
CA GLY A 37 -1.46 -5.54 2.86
C GLY A 37 -1.23 -4.09 2.41
N LYS A 38 -0.75 -3.92 1.18
CA LYS A 38 -0.50 -2.61 0.56
C LYS A 38 -1.76 -1.73 0.50
N GLN A 39 -2.94 -2.31 0.26
CA GLN A 39 -4.20 -1.57 0.23
C GLN A 39 -4.52 -0.90 1.58
N TYR A 40 -4.30 -1.62 2.68
CA TYR A 40 -4.54 -1.08 4.02
C TYR A 40 -3.57 0.06 4.34
N LEU A 41 -2.28 -0.10 4.00
CA LEU A 41 -1.30 0.98 4.11
C LEU A 41 -1.72 2.19 3.27
N ARG A 42 -2.13 1.99 2.02
CA ARG A 42 -2.57 3.08 1.12
C ARG A 42 -3.75 3.86 1.70
N ILE A 43 -4.78 3.17 2.21
CA ILE A 43 -5.94 3.82 2.83
C ILE A 43 -5.54 4.55 4.10
N HIS A 44 -4.67 3.95 4.93
CA HIS A 44 -4.14 4.60 6.12
C HIS A 44 -3.37 5.88 5.77
N THR A 45 -2.42 5.80 4.84
CA THR A 45 -1.65 6.96 4.39
C THR A 45 -2.57 8.05 3.86
N LYS A 46 -3.53 7.72 2.99
CA LYS A 46 -4.48 8.70 2.46
C LYS A 46 -5.27 9.43 3.56
N LYS A 47 -5.68 8.73 4.61
CA LYS A 47 -6.51 9.29 5.69
C LYS A 47 -5.71 10.01 6.77
N HIS A 48 -4.56 9.47 7.16
CA HIS A 48 -3.77 9.96 8.31
C HIS A 48 -2.55 10.78 7.91
N HIS A 49 -2.04 10.60 6.69
CA HIS A 49 -0.85 11.26 6.15
C HIS A 49 -1.11 11.69 4.69
N PRO A 50 -2.12 12.56 4.44
CA PRO A 50 -2.55 12.94 3.10
C PRO A 50 -1.42 13.58 2.27
N ASP A 51 -0.46 14.22 2.94
CA ASP A 51 0.78 14.76 2.38
C ASP A 51 1.62 13.69 1.66
N LEU A 52 1.75 12.49 2.25
CA LEU A 52 2.51 11.38 1.68
C LEU A 52 1.77 10.73 0.50
N HIS A 53 0.43 10.79 0.47
CA HIS A 53 -0.37 10.27 -0.65
C HIS A 53 -0.28 11.17 -1.89
N ALA A 54 -0.14 12.49 -1.72
CA ALA A 54 -0.03 13.43 -2.84
C ALA A 54 1.15 13.13 -3.78
N LEU A 55 2.26 12.63 -3.23
CA LEU A 55 3.46 12.24 -4.00
C LEU A 55 3.23 11.06 -4.96
N SER A 56 2.18 10.25 -4.74
CA SER A 56 1.79 9.15 -5.64
C SER A 56 1.11 9.65 -6.93
N HIS A 57 0.60 10.89 -6.97
CA HIS A 57 -0.15 11.43 -8.11
C HIS A 57 0.64 12.47 -8.92
N ILE A 58 1.80 12.93 -8.45
CA ILE A 58 2.59 13.98 -9.13
C ILE A 58 3.25 13.49 -10.44
N GLN A 59 3.23 12.19 -10.75
CA GLN A 59 3.85 11.62 -11.96
C GLN A 59 3.00 11.64 -13.26
N THR A 60 1.90 12.39 -13.37
CA THR A 60 1.08 12.34 -14.63
C THR A 60 0.64 13.67 -15.25
N HIS A 61 1.14 14.84 -14.83
CA HIS A 61 0.76 16.10 -15.52
C HIS A 61 1.85 17.17 -15.55
N THR A 62 3.02 16.85 -16.12
CA THR A 62 3.97 17.89 -16.58
C THR A 62 4.61 17.48 -17.90
N LEU A 63 3.81 17.43 -18.96
CA LEU A 63 4.29 17.47 -20.35
C LEU A 63 3.30 18.23 -21.22
N GLN A 64 2.99 19.50 -20.90
CA GLN A 64 2.53 20.47 -21.90
C GLN A 64 2.58 21.86 -21.28
N ASP A 65 3.71 22.56 -21.41
CA ASP A 65 3.81 24.02 -21.45
C ASP A 65 5.27 24.39 -21.20
N THR A 66 6.03 24.54 -22.29
CA THR A 66 7.08 25.56 -22.53
C THR A 66 8.11 25.06 -23.55
N LEU A 67 7.85 25.36 -24.83
CA LEU A 67 8.89 25.93 -25.69
C LEU A 67 8.20 26.79 -26.76
N PRO A 68 8.62 28.06 -26.97
CA PRO A 68 8.16 28.84 -28.12
C PRO A 68 8.66 28.25 -29.45
#